data_AF-A0A816Q6E0-F1
#
_entry.id   AF-A0A816Q6E0-F1
#
_cell.length_a   1.000
_cell.length_b   1.000
_cell.length_c   1.000
_cell.angle_alpha   90.00
_cell.angle_beta   90.00
_cell.angle_gamma   90.00
#
_symmetry.space_group_name_H-M   'P 1'
#
loop_
_entity.id
_entity.type
_entity.pdbx_description
1 polymer ?
#
loop_
_entity_poly.entity_id
_entity_poly.type
_entity_poly.pdbx_seq_one_letter_code
_entity_poly.pdbx_strand_id
1 'polypeptide(L)'
;MLDGNGSDNIGQFILSGTYSKHNRQINMIQAYQTGTGNSKLNIGHRCRYELTWNKEKRIFQGPIYVTFEETTVEDGLYEMWSTVSEP
;
A
#
# COMPACT_ATOMS: atom_id res chain seq x y z
N MET A 1 15.18 -4.67 4.81
CA MET A 1 14.63 -4.45 3.47
C MET A 1 13.43 -5.36 3.33
N LEU A 2 12.35 -4.87 2.74
CA LEU A 2 11.13 -5.65 2.46
C LEU A 2 10.90 -5.58 0.96
N ASP A 3 11.01 -6.72 0.29
CA ASP A 3 10.76 -6.84 -1.14
C ASP A 3 9.79 -8.01 -1.34
N GLY A 4 8.88 -7.85 -2.29
CA GLY A 4 7.88 -8.87 -2.57
C GLY A 4 7.16 -8.61 -3.88
N ASN A 5 6.39 -9.60 -4.32
CA ASN A 5 5.46 -9.47 -5.41
C ASN A 5 4.16 -10.15 -5.01
N GLY A 6 3.09 -9.80 -5.73
CA GLY A 6 1.78 -10.38 -5.50
C GLY A 6 0.83 -10.08 -6.65
N SER A 7 -0.37 -10.59 -6.52
CA SER A 7 -1.45 -10.35 -7.45
C SER A 7 -2.78 -10.33 -6.72
N ASP A 8 -3.66 -9.44 -7.13
CA ASP A 8 -5.05 -9.40 -6.68
C ASP A 8 -6.00 -9.15 -7.86
N ASN A 9 -7.25 -8.81 -7.56
CA ASN A 9 -8.28 -8.52 -8.57
C ASN A 9 -8.00 -7.23 -9.37
N ILE A 10 -7.13 -6.34 -8.88
CA ILE A 10 -6.69 -5.15 -9.59
C ILE A 10 -5.61 -5.57 -10.59
N GLY A 11 -4.57 -6.26 -10.14
CA GLY A 11 -3.52 -6.78 -11.03
C GLY A 11 -2.31 -7.32 -10.28
N GLN A 12 -1.23 -7.53 -11.03
CA GLN A 12 0.06 -7.87 -10.45
C GLN A 12 0.72 -6.62 -9.88
N PHE A 13 1.41 -6.76 -8.75
CA PHE A 13 2.12 -5.67 -8.10
C PHE A 13 3.46 -6.10 -7.52
N ILE A 14 4.35 -5.12 -7.36
CA ILE A 14 5.63 -5.25 -6.66
C ILE A 14 5.53 -4.46 -5.36
N LEU A 15 6.03 -5.04 -4.28
CA LEU A 15 6.20 -4.42 -2.97
C LEU A 15 7.68 -4.12 -2.75
N SER A 16 7.98 -2.91 -2.28
CA SER A 16 9.33 -2.51 -1.85
C SER A 16 9.23 -1.62 -0.62
N GLY A 17 10.16 -1.75 0.32
CA GLY A 17 10.07 -0.97 1.55
C GLY A 17 11.09 -1.27 2.62
N THR A 18 10.87 -0.64 3.77
CA THR A 18 11.70 -0.78 4.95
C THR A 18 10.84 -0.94 6.20
N TYR A 19 11.32 -1.77 7.12
CA TYR A 19 10.82 -1.84 8.48
C TYR A 19 11.91 -1.34 9.41
N SER A 20 11.57 -0.39 10.27
CA SER A 20 12.45 0.07 11.33
C SER A 20 11.99 -0.49 12.67
N LYS A 21 12.85 -1.31 13.28
CA LYS A 21 12.61 -1.90 14.61
C LYS A 21 12.58 -0.84 15.72
N HIS A 22 13.27 0.28 15.52
CA HIS A 22 13.40 1.34 16.51
C HIS A 22 12.08 2.06 16.76
N ASN A 23 11.43 2.51 15.68
CA ASN A 23 10.13 3.20 15.72
C ASN A 23 8.94 2.25 15.49
N ARG A 24 9.20 0.97 15.19
CA ARG A 24 8.19 -0.03 14.81
C ARG A 24 7.32 0.43 13.63
N GLN A 25 7.95 1.10 12.67
CA GLN A 25 7.29 1.67 11.49
C GLN A 25 7.65 0.86 10.24
N ILE A 26 6.67 0.65 9.39
CA ILE A 26 6.79 0.13 8.03
C ILE A 26 6.56 1.30 7.07
N ASN A 27 7.51 1.50 6.16
CA ASN A 27 7.34 2.37 5.00
C ASN A 27 7.45 1.50 3.75
N MET A 28 6.36 1.36 3.00
CA MET A 28 6.25 0.42 1.88
C MET A 28 5.59 1.08 0.68
N ILE A 29 6.01 0.70 -0.52
CA ILE A 29 5.43 1.10 -1.80
C ILE A 29 4.95 -0.17 -2.51
N GLN A 30 3.67 -0.17 -2.90
CA GLN A 30 3.07 -1.13 -3.82
C GLN A 30 2.90 -0.47 -5.18
N ALA A 31 3.49 -1.03 -6.22
CA ALA A 31 3.36 -0.55 -7.59
C ALA A 31 2.67 -1.61 -8.45
N TYR A 32 1.50 -1.26 -9.01
CA TYR A 32 0.80 -2.15 -9.94
C TYR A 32 1.44 -2.12 -11.33
N GLN A 33 1.54 -3.29 -11.94
CA GLN A 33 2.07 -3.46 -13.29
C GLN A 33 0.95 -3.28 -14.31
N THR A 34 1.08 -2.27 -15.18
CA THR A 34 0.11 -2.00 -16.24
C THR A 34 -0.04 -3.21 -17.18
N GLY A 35 -1.24 -3.39 -17.73
CA GLY A 35 -1.55 -4.54 -18.59
C GLY A 35 -1.81 -5.86 -17.88
N THR A 36 -1.90 -5.86 -16.54
CA THR A 36 -2.27 -7.04 -15.74
C THR A 36 -3.60 -6.84 -15.02
N GLY A 37 -4.35 -7.93 -14.80
CA GLY A 37 -5.63 -7.89 -14.07
C GLY A 37 -6.71 -7.06 -14.75
N ASN A 38 -7.46 -6.28 -13.96
CA ASN A 38 -8.57 -5.48 -14.46
C ASN A 38 -8.10 -4.10 -14.91
N SER A 39 -8.06 -3.87 -16.22
CA SER A 39 -7.61 -2.61 -16.83
C SER A 39 -8.39 -1.37 -16.41
N LYS A 40 -9.63 -1.50 -15.91
CA LYS A 40 -10.42 -0.38 -15.39
C LYS A 40 -9.96 0.07 -13.99
N LEU A 41 -9.32 -0.83 -13.22
CA LEU A 41 -8.85 -0.57 -11.86
C LEU A 41 -7.33 -0.39 -11.83
N ASN A 42 -6.61 -1.16 -12.66
CA ASN A 42 -5.17 -1.10 -12.79
C ASN A 42 -4.77 -0.02 -13.81
N ILE A 43 -4.83 1.21 -13.34
CA ILE A 43 -4.40 2.40 -14.06
C ILE A 43 -2.93 2.76 -13.79
N GLY A 44 -2.10 1.79 -13.36
CA GLY A 44 -0.67 2.01 -13.08
C GLY A 44 -0.40 2.86 -11.84
N HIS A 45 -1.29 2.82 -10.85
CA HIS A 45 -1.12 3.59 -9.62
C HIS A 45 -0.14 2.93 -8.65
N ARG A 46 0.38 3.76 -7.73
CA ARG A 46 1.29 3.36 -6.66
C ARG A 46 0.66 3.69 -5.31
N CYS A 47 0.71 2.76 -4.38
CA CYS A 47 0.26 2.96 -3.01
C CYS A 47 1.47 3.01 -2.07
N ARG A 48 1.64 4.10 -1.32
CA ARG A 48 2.63 4.24 -0.25
C ARG A 48 1.94 4.06 1.09
N TYR A 49 2.46 3.16 1.90
CA TYR A 49 1.98 2.83 3.23
C TYR A 49 3.00 3.32 4.26
N GLU A 50 2.55 4.12 5.23
CA GLU A 50 3.36 4.53 6.38
C GLU A 50 2.70 4.05 7.66
N LEU A 51 2.98 2.80 8.03
CA LEU A 51 2.26 2.12 9.10
C LEU A 51 3.11 2.03 10.36
N THR A 52 2.53 2.28 11.52
CA THR A 52 3.17 2.08 12.83
C THR A 52 2.47 0.96 13.58
N TRP A 53 3.23 0.14 14.29
CA TRP A 53 2.67 -0.92 15.12
C TRP A 53 1.89 -0.35 16.33
N ASN A 54 0.57 -0.54 16.33
CA ASN A 54 -0.27 -0.32 17.50
C ASN A 54 -0.24 -1.55 18.41
N LYS A 55 0.40 -1.41 19.58
CA LYS A 55 0.54 -2.52 20.53
C LYS A 55 -0.77 -2.96 21.18
N GLU A 56 -1.69 -2.03 21.42
CA GLU A 56 -2.95 -2.29 22.12
C GLU A 56 -3.88 -3.11 21.22
N LYS A 57 -4.02 -2.68 19.97
CA LYS A 57 -4.86 -3.35 18.97
C LYS A 57 -4.16 -4.52 18.29
N ARG A 58 -2.85 -4.66 18.46
CA ARG A 58 -1.99 -5.65 17.79
C ARG A 58 -2.10 -5.60 16.26
N ILE A 59 -2.14 -4.39 15.71
CA ILE A 59 -2.22 -4.15 14.25
C ILE A 59 -1.23 -3.07 13.82
N PHE A 60 -0.85 -3.08 12.54
CA PHE A 60 -0.23 -1.92 11.91
C PHE A 60 -1.30 -0.91 11.52
N GLN A 61 -1.10 0.36 11.87
CA GLN A 61 -2.02 1.44 11.55
C GLN A 61 -1.26 2.67 11.04
N GLY A 62 -1.84 3.40 10.10
CA GLY A 62 -1.24 4.61 9.57
C GLY A 62 -1.84 5.00 8.22
N PRO A 63 -1.42 6.14 7.66
CA PRO A 63 -1.93 6.62 6.39
C PRO A 63 -1.49 5.74 5.22
N ILE A 64 -2.34 5.75 4.19
CA ILE A 64 -2.06 5.19 2.87
C ILE A 64 -2.18 6.33 1.87
N TYR A 65 -1.14 6.55 1.10
CA TYR A 65 -1.09 7.56 0.04
C TYR A 65 -1.17 6.86 -1.30
N VAL A 66 -2.09 7.27 -2.16
CA VAL A 66 -2.23 6.72 -3.51
C VAL A 66 -1.77 7.78 -4.51
N THR A 67 -0.81 7.42 -5.35
CA THR A 67 -0.27 8.28 -6.41
C THR A 67 -0.54 7.64 -7.77
N PHE A 68 -1.02 8.43 -8.71
CA PHE A 68 -1.26 8.01 -10.08
C PHE A 68 -0.13 8.55 -10.95
N GLU A 69 0.35 7.77 -11.92
CA GLU A 69 1.42 8.24 -12.83
C GLU A 69 1.00 9.45 -13.67
N GLU A 70 -0.29 9.81 -13.72
CA GLU A 70 -0.77 10.99 -14.45
C GLU A 70 -1.20 12.20 -13.60
N THR A 71 -1.15 12.16 -12.26
CA THR A 71 -1.36 13.40 -11.47
C THR A 71 -0.84 13.24 -10.05
N THR A 72 0.11 14.10 -9.65
CA THR A 72 0.39 14.38 -8.24
C THR A 72 -0.87 14.98 -7.63
N VAL A 73 -1.63 14.19 -6.87
CA VAL A 73 -2.75 14.72 -6.09
C VAL A 73 -2.14 15.33 -4.83
N GLU A 74 -2.14 16.66 -4.75
CA GLU A 74 -1.83 17.39 -3.52
C GLU A 74 -2.78 16.94 -2.40
N ASP A 75 -2.19 16.60 -1.24
CA ASP A 75 -2.83 16.32 0.06
C ASP A 75 -4.34 16.04 0.05
N GLY A 76 -4.70 14.79 -0.26
CA GLY A 76 -6.02 14.23 0.02
C GLY A 76 -5.92 13.11 1.06
N LEU A 77 -6.58 13.27 2.21
CA LEU A 77 -6.84 12.17 3.16
C LEU A 77 -7.83 11.21 2.50
N TYR A 78 -7.33 10.11 1.93
CA TYR A 78 -8.18 9.02 1.46
C TYR A 78 -8.37 8.00 2.59
N GLU A 79 -9.53 8.06 3.26
CA GLU A 79 -9.98 7.01 4.18
C GLU A 79 -10.42 5.79 3.37
N MET A 80 -9.60 4.74 3.35
CA MET A 80 -9.98 3.47 2.76
C MET A 80 -10.35 2.48 3.87
N TRP A 81 -11.65 2.20 4.00
CA TRP A 81 -12.17 1.16 4.88
C TRP A 81 -11.74 -0.21 4.32
N SER A 82 -10.82 -0.91 5.00
CA SER A 82 -10.60 -2.33 4.77
C SER A 82 -10.98 -3.12 6.03
N THR A 83 -12.11 -3.81 5.96
CA THR A 83 -12.40 -4.91 6.88
C THR A 83 -11.54 -6.09 6.49
N VAL A 84 -10.44 -6.30 7.21
CA VAL A 84 -9.63 -7.51 7.07
C VAL A 84 -10.14 -8.54 8.07
N SER A 85 -10.73 -9.63 7.57
CA SER A 85 -11.03 -10.84 8.34
C SER A 85 -9.74 -11.63 8.55
N GLU A 86 -9.53 -12.13 9.78
CA GLU A 86 -8.33 -12.82 10.27
C GLU A 86 -7.99 -14.11 9.47
N PRO A 87 -6.69 -14.47 9.36
CA PRO A 87 -6.24 -15.86 9.35
C PRO A 87 -6.00 -16.40 10.77
#